data_AF-A0A925VRJ5-F1
#
_entry.id   AF-A0A925VRJ5-F1
#
_cell.length_a   1.000
_cell.length_b   1.000
_cell.length_c   1.000
_cell.angle_alpha   90.00
_cell.angle_beta   90.00
_cell.angle_gamma   90.00
#
_symmetry.space_group_name_H-M   'P 1'
#
loop_
_entity.id
_entity.type
_entity.pdbx_description
1 polymer ?
#
loop_
_entity_poly.entity_id
_entity_poly.type
_entity_poly.pdbx_seq_one_letter_code
_entity_poly.pdbx_strand_id
1 'polypeptide(L)'
;MKVSTSQPFQIVYSLLEHEYLGYLFESYVVQRNAKGQLTLQHQTVSSKNAPEFADGLDAADFELIALTDQIQQDAVIKEFATKKTTPADFFLKVFDPEKGDKSLQEDICRYVQERMGQILGHLAGKRVFIMGKDGEPTWHEIGRAAEAASILFHFRRNDDNTHYFPTIQYQGQRLDFQYKNAVIVCEQPAWLLLNDTLYYFRHDVDGKKLRPFLNKKFIVIPRQVEDSYFQRFVAPLVESFDVHARGFDIRSERHAARPQLTFSDVPTAVVVADEDRR
;
A
#
# COMPACT_ATOMS: atom_id res chain seq x y z
N MET A 1 11.34 10.77 -27.33
CA MET A 1 12.66 10.94 -28.00
C MET A 1 13.62 9.92 -27.39
N LYS A 2 14.55 9.32 -28.14
CA LYS A 2 15.48 8.33 -27.55
C LYS A 2 16.56 9.03 -26.71
N VAL A 3 16.84 8.55 -25.51
CA VAL A 3 17.93 9.03 -24.66
C VAL A 3 19.25 8.44 -25.17
N SER A 4 20.30 9.25 -25.19
CA SER A 4 21.62 8.81 -25.62
C SER A 4 22.41 8.27 -24.42
N THR A 5 22.83 7.01 -24.51
CA THR A 5 23.66 6.35 -23.48
C THR A 5 25.10 6.88 -23.47
N SER A 6 25.56 7.53 -24.54
CA SER A 6 26.88 8.16 -24.61
C SER A 6 26.93 9.57 -24.00
N GLN A 7 25.78 10.10 -23.57
CA GLN A 7 25.67 11.37 -22.87
C GLN A 7 25.14 11.15 -21.45
N PRO A 8 25.42 12.06 -20.49
CA PRO A 8 24.95 11.88 -19.11
C PRO A 8 23.42 11.75 -19.03
N PHE A 9 22.94 10.69 -18.40
CA PHE A 9 21.51 10.45 -18.14
C PHE A 9 21.29 10.11 -16.66
N GLN A 10 20.02 10.01 -16.26
CA GLN A 10 19.63 9.64 -14.91
C GLN A 10 18.34 8.82 -14.96
N ILE A 11 18.31 7.71 -14.22
CA ILE A 11 17.07 6.97 -13.96
C ILE A 11 16.22 7.71 -12.91
N VAL A 12 14.91 7.74 -13.15
CA VAL A 12 13.89 8.30 -12.27
C VAL A 12 12.68 7.37 -12.21
N TYR A 13 11.95 7.41 -11.10
CA TYR A 13 10.72 6.65 -10.90
C TYR A 13 9.55 7.62 -10.79
N SER A 14 8.55 7.48 -11.64
CA SER A 14 7.41 8.39 -11.68
C SER A 14 6.13 7.70 -11.23
N LEU A 15 5.45 8.33 -10.27
CA LEU A 15 4.18 7.92 -9.72
C LEU A 15 3.04 8.44 -10.61
N LEU A 16 2.16 7.56 -11.04
CA LEU A 16 0.95 7.89 -11.78
C LEU A 16 -0.29 7.27 -11.14
N GLU A 17 -1.45 7.85 -11.41
CA GLU A 17 -2.74 7.31 -10.98
C GLU A 17 -3.44 6.65 -12.17
N HIS A 18 -3.54 5.33 -12.12
CA HIS A 18 -4.27 4.54 -13.10
C HIS A 18 -5.72 4.37 -12.63
N GLU A 19 -6.66 4.57 -13.56
CA GLU A 19 -8.11 4.60 -13.27
C GLU A 19 -8.61 3.40 -12.46
N TYR A 20 -8.17 2.18 -12.82
CA TYR A 20 -8.58 0.94 -12.15
C TYR A 20 -7.58 0.38 -11.12
N LEU A 21 -6.28 0.47 -11.41
CA LEU A 21 -5.21 -0.13 -10.60
C LEU A 21 -4.75 0.78 -9.44
N GLY A 22 -5.21 2.03 -9.41
CA GLY A 22 -4.76 3.03 -8.44
C GLY A 22 -3.36 3.54 -8.76
N TYR A 23 -2.56 3.82 -7.74
CA TYR A 23 -1.22 4.35 -7.93
C TYR A 23 -0.22 3.30 -8.42
N LEU A 24 0.54 3.64 -9.44
CA LEU A 24 1.58 2.80 -10.04
C LEU A 24 2.88 3.60 -10.21
N PHE A 25 4.01 2.91 -10.20
CA PHE A 25 5.29 3.47 -10.60
C PHE A 25 5.68 3.01 -12.01
N GLU A 26 6.26 3.93 -12.77
CA GLU A 26 6.97 3.65 -14.01
C GLU A 26 8.42 4.13 -13.94
N SER A 27 9.29 3.42 -14.65
CA SER A 27 10.72 3.70 -14.69
C SER A 27 11.09 4.46 -15.96
N TYR A 28 11.86 5.54 -15.81
CA TYR A 28 12.30 6.38 -16.93
C TYR A 28 13.79 6.67 -16.83
N VAL A 29 14.47 6.77 -17.96
CA VAL A 29 15.76 7.47 -18.05
C VAL A 29 15.56 8.80 -18.72
N VAL A 30 16.25 9.81 -18.20
CA VAL A 30 16.12 11.20 -18.62
C VAL A 30 17.51 11.75 -18.94
N GLN A 31 17.66 12.37 -20.11
CA GLN A 31 18.91 13.00 -20.50
C GLN A 31 19.21 14.19 -19.58
N ARG A 32 20.46 14.32 -19.14
CA ARG A 32 20.95 15.49 -18.43
C ARG A 32 21.60 16.49 -19.37
N ASN A 33 21.40 17.77 -19.11
CA ASN A 33 22.11 18.83 -19.81
C ASN A 33 23.54 19.01 -19.26
N ALA A 34 24.32 19.93 -19.86
CA ALA A 34 25.69 20.23 -19.44
C ALA A 34 25.82 20.75 -18.00
N LYS A 35 24.72 21.17 -17.37
CA LYS A 35 24.66 21.59 -15.96
C LYS A 35 24.21 20.47 -15.02
N GLY A 36 24.00 19.25 -15.52
CA GLY A 36 23.52 18.09 -14.76
C GLY A 36 22.02 18.07 -14.48
N GLN A 37 21.25 19.02 -15.03
CA GLN A 37 19.80 19.11 -14.83
C GLN A 37 19.05 18.14 -15.75
N LEU A 38 17.92 17.62 -15.29
CA LEU A 38 17.03 16.81 -16.12
C LEU A 38 16.43 17.64 -17.26
N THR A 39 16.23 17.01 -18.41
CA THR A 39 15.62 17.63 -19.60
C THR A 39 14.29 16.94 -19.91
N LEU A 40 13.56 17.46 -20.90
CA LEU A 40 12.33 16.82 -21.42
C LEU A 40 12.63 15.63 -22.35
N GLN A 41 13.90 15.27 -22.56
CA GLN A 41 14.27 14.09 -23.34
C GLN A 41 14.32 12.88 -22.41
N HIS A 42 13.20 12.16 -22.35
CA HIS A 42 13.06 10.96 -21.55
C HIS A 42 12.61 9.76 -22.40
N GLN A 43 12.86 8.56 -21.89
CA GLN A 43 12.32 7.31 -22.41
C GLN A 43 12.02 6.34 -21.27
N THR A 44 10.99 5.52 -21.46
CA THR A 44 10.64 4.45 -20.52
C THR A 44 11.72 3.37 -20.50
N VAL A 45 12.00 2.85 -19.30
CA VAL A 45 12.89 1.71 -19.09
C VAL A 45 12.09 0.54 -18.56
N SER A 46 12.33 -0.63 -19.15
CA SER A 46 11.81 -1.93 -18.75
C SER A 46 12.98 -2.90 -18.65
N SER A 47 12.74 -4.08 -18.11
CA SER A 47 13.74 -5.16 -18.01
C SER A 47 14.33 -5.54 -19.37
N LYS A 48 13.63 -5.24 -20.48
CA LYS A 48 14.08 -5.52 -21.85
C LYS A 48 15.20 -4.60 -22.33
N ASN A 49 15.15 -3.31 -21.98
CA ASN A 49 16.09 -2.30 -22.45
C ASN A 49 16.99 -1.73 -21.34
N ALA A 50 16.72 -2.05 -20.07
CA ALA A 50 17.58 -1.68 -18.93
C ALA A 50 19.07 -2.02 -19.13
N PRO A 51 19.46 -3.17 -19.75
CA PRO A 51 20.87 -3.45 -20.00
C PRO A 51 21.59 -2.41 -20.88
N GLU A 52 20.87 -1.68 -21.73
CA GLU A 52 21.45 -0.60 -22.55
C GLU A 52 21.89 0.61 -21.71
N PHE A 53 21.34 0.76 -20.50
CA PHE A 53 21.57 1.88 -19.60
C PHE A 53 22.43 1.50 -18.38
N ALA A 54 23.00 0.30 -18.35
CA ALA A 54 23.64 -0.28 -17.17
C ALA A 54 24.68 0.64 -16.48
N ASP A 55 25.39 1.48 -17.23
CA ASP A 55 26.37 2.43 -16.68
C ASP A 55 25.78 3.46 -15.70
N GLY A 56 24.48 3.72 -15.78
CA GLY A 56 23.75 4.66 -14.91
C GLY A 56 22.78 3.99 -13.93
N LEU A 57 22.80 2.66 -13.83
CA LEU A 57 21.89 1.86 -13.01
C LEU A 57 22.69 1.02 -12.00
N ASP A 58 22.18 0.90 -10.78
CA ASP A 58 22.68 -0.04 -9.78
C ASP A 58 21.77 -1.29 -9.65
N ALA A 59 22.15 -2.23 -8.78
CA ALA A 59 21.39 -3.47 -8.57
C ALA A 59 19.94 -3.21 -8.12
N ALA A 60 19.72 -2.20 -7.26
CA ALA A 60 18.38 -1.85 -6.81
C ALA A 60 17.56 -1.26 -7.96
N ASP A 61 18.19 -0.57 -8.92
CA ASP A 61 17.48 -0.06 -10.09
C ASP A 61 16.95 -1.21 -10.97
N PHE A 62 17.73 -2.27 -11.18
CA PHE A 62 17.28 -3.44 -11.93
C PHE A 62 16.12 -4.17 -11.23
N GLU A 63 16.17 -4.30 -9.90
CA GLU A 63 15.07 -4.87 -9.10
C GLU A 63 13.80 -4.00 -9.20
N LEU A 64 13.94 -2.68 -9.04
CA LEU A 64 12.85 -1.73 -9.17
C LEU A 64 12.21 -1.77 -10.56
N ILE A 65 13.02 -1.81 -11.62
CA ILE A 65 12.53 -1.91 -13.00
C ILE A 65 11.70 -3.19 -13.17
N ALA A 66 12.23 -4.33 -12.71
CA ALA A 66 11.52 -5.61 -12.80
C ALA A 66 10.20 -5.62 -12.01
N LEU A 67 10.13 -4.92 -10.87
CA LEU A 67 8.90 -4.76 -10.11
C LEU A 67 7.91 -3.81 -10.80
N THR A 68 8.40 -2.67 -11.32
CA THR A 68 7.54 -1.72 -12.07
C THR A 68 6.95 -2.36 -13.31
N ASP A 69 7.69 -3.19 -14.04
CA ASP A 69 7.20 -3.93 -15.21
C ASP A 69 5.99 -4.83 -14.89
N GLN A 70 6.00 -5.46 -13.71
CA GLN A 70 4.96 -6.41 -13.31
C GLN A 70 3.62 -5.75 -13.00
N ILE A 71 3.63 -4.49 -12.54
CA ILE A 71 2.41 -3.76 -12.18
C ILE A 71 1.84 -2.94 -13.34
N GLN A 72 2.50 -2.94 -14.51
CA GLN A 72 1.98 -2.28 -15.70
C GLN A 72 0.71 -2.97 -16.21
N GLN A 73 -0.19 -2.21 -16.84
CA GLN A 73 -1.48 -2.72 -17.33
C GLN A 73 -1.34 -4.00 -18.16
N ASP A 74 -0.39 -4.07 -19.09
CA ASP A 74 -0.21 -5.21 -19.98
C ASP A 74 0.28 -6.45 -19.22
N ALA A 75 1.09 -6.27 -18.18
CA ALA A 75 1.57 -7.35 -17.33
C ALA A 75 0.43 -7.87 -16.44
N VAL A 76 -0.37 -6.98 -15.85
CA VAL A 76 -1.55 -7.35 -15.06
C VAL A 76 -2.57 -8.10 -15.93
N ILE A 77 -2.88 -7.60 -17.13
CA ILE A 77 -3.79 -8.29 -18.05
C ILE A 77 -3.24 -9.66 -18.42
N LYS A 78 -1.94 -9.77 -18.71
CA LYS A 78 -1.33 -11.07 -19.04
C LYS A 78 -1.42 -12.07 -17.89
N GLU A 79 -1.29 -11.61 -16.65
CA GLU A 79 -1.37 -12.45 -15.46
C GLU A 79 -2.80 -12.94 -15.17
N PHE A 80 -3.78 -12.04 -15.29
CA PHE A 80 -5.15 -12.29 -14.80
C PHE A 80 -6.18 -12.58 -15.90
N ALA A 81 -5.91 -12.22 -17.17
CA ALA A 81 -6.85 -12.48 -18.25
C ALA A 81 -6.76 -13.93 -18.71
N THR A 82 -7.90 -14.62 -18.71
CA THR A 82 -8.01 -16.01 -19.18
C THR A 82 -7.95 -16.14 -20.71
N LYS A 83 -8.16 -15.04 -21.43
CA LYS A 83 -8.16 -14.97 -22.91
C LYS A 83 -7.54 -13.66 -23.36
N LYS A 84 -7.00 -13.63 -24.58
CA LYS A 84 -6.50 -12.41 -25.20
C LYS A 84 -7.61 -11.35 -25.25
N THR A 85 -7.32 -10.17 -24.75
CA THR A 85 -8.26 -9.05 -24.61
C THR A 85 -7.50 -7.74 -24.70
N THR A 86 -8.21 -6.64 -24.96
CA THR A 86 -7.63 -5.29 -24.92
C THR A 86 -7.68 -4.76 -23.49
N PRO A 87 -6.84 -3.78 -23.11
CA PRO A 87 -6.93 -3.16 -21.79
C PRO A 87 -8.32 -2.60 -21.47
N ALA A 88 -8.92 -1.89 -22.42
CA ALA A 88 -10.26 -1.33 -22.24
C ALA A 88 -11.31 -2.41 -21.97
N ASP A 89 -11.34 -3.47 -22.78
CA ASP A 89 -12.30 -4.57 -22.60
C ASP A 89 -12.09 -5.30 -21.27
N PHE A 90 -10.84 -5.52 -20.88
CA PHE A 90 -10.50 -6.18 -19.62
C PHE A 90 -11.00 -5.36 -18.43
N PHE A 91 -10.58 -4.11 -18.32
CA PHE A 91 -10.89 -3.29 -17.15
C PHE A 91 -12.36 -2.92 -17.07
N LEU A 92 -13.00 -2.53 -18.19
CA LEU A 92 -14.44 -2.22 -18.19
C LEU A 92 -15.29 -3.41 -17.78
N LYS A 93 -14.89 -4.63 -18.14
CA LYS A 93 -15.59 -5.85 -17.75
C LYS A 93 -15.31 -6.24 -16.31
N VAL A 94 -14.05 -6.25 -15.89
CA VAL A 94 -13.64 -6.74 -14.57
C VAL A 94 -14.06 -5.77 -13.48
N PHE A 95 -13.93 -4.46 -13.71
CA PHE A 95 -14.23 -3.38 -12.77
C PHE A 95 -15.61 -2.73 -12.99
N ASP A 96 -16.52 -3.41 -13.71
CA ASP A 96 -17.90 -2.94 -13.82
C ASP A 96 -18.54 -2.81 -12.42
N PRO A 97 -19.18 -1.67 -12.09
CA PRO A 97 -19.72 -1.44 -10.74
C PRO A 97 -20.80 -2.43 -10.30
N GLU A 98 -21.54 -3.02 -11.24
CA GLU A 98 -22.66 -3.91 -10.96
C GLU A 98 -22.34 -5.37 -11.26
N LYS A 99 -21.63 -5.62 -12.37
CA LYS A 99 -21.39 -6.95 -12.95
C LYS A 99 -19.93 -7.40 -12.86
N GLY A 100 -19.06 -6.56 -12.31
CA GLY A 100 -17.64 -6.84 -12.19
C GLY A 100 -17.36 -8.01 -11.24
N ASP A 101 -16.22 -8.66 -11.45
CA ASP A 101 -15.79 -9.77 -10.61
C ASP A 101 -15.02 -9.24 -9.40
N LYS A 102 -15.71 -9.12 -8.26
CA LYS A 102 -15.13 -8.58 -7.02
C LYS A 102 -13.96 -9.41 -6.49
N SER A 103 -14.00 -10.74 -6.64
CA SER A 103 -12.91 -11.60 -6.19
C SER A 103 -11.66 -11.33 -7.03
N LEU A 104 -11.83 -11.26 -8.35
CA LEU A 104 -10.74 -10.95 -9.25
C LEU A 104 -10.18 -9.54 -9.01
N GLN A 105 -11.04 -8.55 -8.76
CA GLN A 105 -10.61 -7.19 -8.38
C GLN A 105 -9.76 -7.20 -7.11
N GLU A 106 -10.17 -7.95 -6.08
CA GLU A 106 -9.41 -8.08 -4.83
C GLU A 106 -8.04 -8.75 -5.05
N ASP A 107 -7.98 -9.77 -5.89
CA ASP A 107 -6.73 -10.46 -6.23
C ASP A 107 -5.78 -9.56 -7.05
N ILE A 108 -6.31 -8.81 -8.04
CA ILE A 108 -5.54 -7.82 -8.81
C ILE A 108 -5.02 -6.73 -7.89
N CYS A 109 -5.87 -6.16 -7.04
CA CYS A 109 -5.50 -5.13 -6.08
C CYS A 109 -4.39 -5.63 -5.15
N ARG A 110 -4.52 -6.85 -4.62
CA ARG A 110 -3.49 -7.46 -3.76
C ARG A 110 -2.15 -7.61 -4.50
N TYR A 111 -2.18 -8.15 -5.72
CA TYR A 111 -1.00 -8.33 -6.55
C TYR A 111 -0.25 -7.02 -6.81
N VAL A 112 -0.98 -5.95 -7.12
CA VAL A 112 -0.40 -4.61 -7.36
C VAL A 112 0.12 -4.02 -6.06
N GLN A 113 -0.65 -4.09 -4.97
CA GLN A 113 -0.29 -3.50 -3.69
C GLN A 113 0.95 -4.15 -3.07
N GLU A 114 1.09 -5.48 -3.14
CA GLU A 114 2.28 -6.21 -2.68
C GLU A 114 3.55 -5.72 -3.39
N ARG A 115 3.48 -5.53 -4.71
CA ARG A 115 4.59 -5.03 -5.53
C ARG A 115 4.85 -3.55 -5.29
N MET A 116 3.81 -2.73 -5.15
CA MET A 116 3.94 -1.33 -4.77
C MET A 116 4.65 -1.17 -3.42
N GLY A 117 4.30 -2.01 -2.44
CA GLY A 117 4.97 -2.07 -1.15
C GLY A 117 6.47 -2.37 -1.26
N GLN A 118 6.84 -3.33 -2.11
CA GLN A 118 8.23 -3.65 -2.41
C GLN A 118 8.93 -2.46 -3.09
N ILE A 119 8.36 -1.92 -4.18
CA ILE A 119 8.90 -0.76 -4.92
C ILE A 119 9.19 0.38 -3.95
N LEU A 120 8.19 0.82 -3.19
CA LEU A 120 8.31 1.91 -2.23
C LEU A 120 9.40 1.64 -1.18
N GLY A 121 9.53 0.37 -0.74
CA GLY A 121 10.60 -0.11 0.13
C GLY A 121 12.00 0.11 -0.45
N HIS A 122 12.18 -0.11 -1.75
CA HIS A 122 13.45 -0.01 -2.48
C HIS A 122 13.77 1.38 -3.04
N LEU A 123 12.84 2.36 -2.99
CA LEU A 123 13.05 3.73 -3.50
C LEU A 123 14.02 4.61 -2.68
N ALA A 124 14.60 4.10 -1.59
CA ALA A 124 15.51 4.89 -0.76
C ALA A 124 16.74 5.37 -1.56
N GLY A 125 17.00 6.67 -1.56
CA GLY A 125 18.11 7.28 -2.30
C GLY A 125 17.88 7.42 -3.82
N LYS A 126 16.71 7.01 -4.32
CA LYS A 126 16.33 7.16 -5.73
C LYS A 126 15.61 8.49 -5.97
N ARG A 127 15.59 8.94 -7.22
CA ARG A 127 14.83 10.13 -7.63
C ARG A 127 13.40 9.74 -7.97
N VAL A 128 12.45 10.33 -7.26
CA VAL A 128 11.04 9.98 -7.33
C VAL A 128 10.24 11.22 -7.71
N PHE A 129 9.28 11.05 -8.62
CA PHE A 129 8.46 12.13 -9.14
C PHE A 129 6.98 11.72 -9.15
N ILE A 130 6.11 12.72 -9.25
CA ILE A 130 4.73 12.56 -9.69
C ILE A 130 4.69 12.90 -11.18
N MET A 131 4.03 12.05 -11.96
CA MET A 131 3.86 12.25 -13.40
C MET A 131 2.86 13.38 -13.67
N GLY A 132 3.18 14.22 -14.66
CA GLY A 132 2.29 15.27 -15.14
C GLY A 132 1.06 14.68 -15.85
N LYS A 133 -0.03 15.46 -15.93
CA LYS A 133 -1.24 15.06 -16.67
C LYS A 133 -1.01 14.91 -18.18
N ASP A 134 0.07 15.52 -18.68
CA ASP A 134 0.58 15.43 -20.04
C ASP A 134 1.51 14.23 -20.27
N GLY A 135 1.77 13.43 -19.22
CA GLY A 135 2.67 12.28 -19.27
C GLY A 135 4.15 12.63 -19.05
N GLU A 136 4.48 13.86 -18.63
CA GLU A 136 5.86 14.22 -18.28
C GLU A 136 6.28 13.51 -16.97
N PRO A 137 7.27 12.59 -17.02
CA PRO A 137 7.64 11.78 -15.86
C PRO A 137 8.37 12.57 -14.77
N THR A 138 8.86 13.79 -15.07
CA THR A 138 9.61 14.62 -14.12
C THR A 138 8.85 15.87 -13.66
N TRP A 139 7.52 15.85 -13.75
CA TRP A 139 6.68 17.04 -13.48
C TRP A 139 6.86 17.61 -12.07
N HIS A 140 6.87 16.77 -11.03
CA HIS A 140 7.03 17.24 -9.66
C HIS A 140 7.83 16.25 -8.81
N GLU A 141 8.98 16.68 -8.29
CA GLU A 141 9.87 15.82 -7.49
C GLU A 141 9.31 15.65 -6.08
N ILE A 142 9.34 14.40 -5.59
CA ILE A 142 8.92 14.05 -4.23
C ILE A 142 10.04 13.31 -3.49
N GLY A 143 10.10 13.55 -2.19
CA GLY A 143 11.04 12.90 -1.29
C GLY A 143 10.45 11.67 -0.63
N ARG A 144 11.32 10.82 -0.11
CA ARG A 144 10.97 9.78 0.86
C ARG A 144 11.38 10.24 2.26
N ALA A 145 10.52 10.00 3.25
CA ALA A 145 10.85 10.20 4.65
C ALA A 145 12.13 9.43 5.02
N ALA A 146 13.01 10.04 5.82
CA ALA A 146 14.28 9.42 6.20
C ALA A 146 14.10 8.33 7.27
N GLU A 147 13.04 8.43 8.07
CA GLU A 147 12.70 7.48 9.12
C GLU A 147 11.20 7.13 9.10
N ALA A 148 10.86 6.06 9.81
CA ALA A 148 9.47 5.62 9.91
C ALA A 148 8.67 6.53 10.86
N ALA A 149 7.50 6.97 10.40
CA ALA A 149 6.50 7.64 11.22
C ALA A 149 5.86 6.65 12.22
N SER A 150 5.44 7.16 13.38
CA SER A 150 4.60 6.42 14.32
C SER A 150 3.14 6.81 14.18
N ILE A 151 2.27 5.89 14.55
CA ILE A 151 0.82 6.10 14.58
C ILE A 151 0.30 5.77 15.97
N LEU A 152 -0.60 6.62 16.46
CA LEU A 152 -1.29 6.44 17.73
C LEU A 152 -2.79 6.59 17.47
N PHE A 153 -3.58 5.59 17.85
CA PHE A 153 -5.03 5.65 17.71
C PHE A 153 -5.68 6.13 19.00
N HIS A 154 -6.63 7.04 18.88
CA HIS A 154 -7.33 7.65 20.01
C HIS A 154 -8.78 7.21 20.03
N PHE A 155 -9.25 6.79 21.20
CA PHE A 155 -10.67 6.56 21.48
C PHE A 155 -11.12 7.46 22.61
N ARG A 156 -12.18 8.25 22.38
CA ARG A 156 -12.79 9.12 23.38
C ARG A 156 -14.26 8.78 23.50
N ARG A 157 -14.60 8.03 24.55
CA ARG A 157 -15.95 7.61 24.89
C ARG A 157 -16.62 8.64 25.78
N ASN A 158 -17.85 9.00 25.43
CA ASN A 158 -18.78 9.81 26.22
C ASN A 158 -20.10 9.04 26.39
N ASP A 159 -21.12 9.67 26.98
CA ASP A 159 -22.40 9.02 27.27
C ASP A 159 -23.17 8.63 26.01
N ASP A 160 -22.99 9.36 24.90
CA ASP A 160 -23.75 9.20 23.66
C ASP A 160 -23.04 8.34 22.61
N ASN A 161 -21.70 8.44 22.53
CA ASN A 161 -20.90 7.81 21.49
C ASN A 161 -19.40 7.72 21.84
N THR A 162 -18.65 7.03 20.97
CA THR A 162 -17.19 6.99 21.01
C THR A 162 -16.60 7.65 19.77
N HIS A 163 -15.69 8.62 19.95
CA HIS A 163 -14.90 9.22 18.88
C HIS A 163 -13.60 8.46 18.66
N TYR A 164 -13.34 8.04 17.43
CA TYR A 164 -12.13 7.33 17.00
C TYR A 164 -11.34 8.15 15.97
N PHE A 165 -10.03 8.33 16.19
CA PHE A 165 -9.15 9.02 15.22
C PHE A 165 -7.66 8.68 15.43
N PRO A 166 -6.84 8.67 14.36
CA PRO A 166 -5.40 8.50 14.47
C PRO A 166 -4.66 9.85 14.60
N THR A 167 -3.47 9.79 15.18
CA THR A 167 -2.44 10.82 15.08
C THR A 167 -1.15 10.21 14.56
N ILE A 168 -0.52 10.87 13.59
CA ILE A 168 0.75 10.44 13.00
C ILE A 168 1.84 11.39 13.49
N GLN A 169 2.98 10.83 13.89
CA GLN A 169 4.15 11.59 14.33
C GLN A 169 5.39 11.19 13.52
N TYR A 170 6.15 12.17 13.09
CA TYR A 170 7.40 12.02 12.35
C TYR A 170 8.45 12.97 12.94
N GLN A 171 9.65 12.46 13.26
CA GLN A 171 10.72 13.26 13.88
C GLN A 171 10.28 14.08 15.10
N GLY A 172 9.43 13.48 15.94
CA GLY A 172 8.89 14.13 17.13
C GLY A 172 7.76 15.14 16.86
N GLN A 173 7.44 15.45 15.61
CA GLN A 173 6.39 16.39 15.22
C GLN A 173 5.14 15.68 14.73
N ARG A 174 3.97 16.20 15.10
CA ARG A 174 2.69 15.67 14.61
C ARG A 174 2.48 16.10 13.16
N LEU A 175 2.18 15.16 12.28
CA LEU A 175 1.78 15.44 10.91
C LEU A 175 0.32 15.91 10.85
N ASP A 176 0.10 17.07 10.23
CA ASP A 176 -1.22 17.53 9.84
C ASP A 176 -1.55 17.02 8.43
N PHE A 177 -2.17 15.84 8.36
CA PHE A 177 -2.47 15.17 7.08
C PHE A 177 -3.93 15.31 6.64
N GLN A 178 -4.82 15.72 7.54
CA GLN A 178 -6.26 15.78 7.29
C GLN A 178 -6.58 17.03 6.46
N TYR A 179 -7.36 16.89 5.39
CA TYR A 179 -7.75 17.98 4.48
C TYR A 179 -6.55 18.70 3.81
N LYS A 180 -5.42 18.01 3.66
CA LYS A 180 -4.19 18.52 3.02
C LYS A 180 -3.88 17.85 1.69
N ASN A 181 -4.90 17.30 1.02
CA ASN A 181 -4.75 16.49 -0.20
C ASN A 181 -3.75 15.34 -0.01
N ALA A 182 -3.66 14.82 1.22
CA ALA A 182 -2.83 13.66 1.50
C ALA A 182 -3.45 12.43 0.85
N VAL A 183 -2.60 11.51 0.38
CA VAL A 183 -3.02 10.33 -0.38
C VAL A 183 -2.33 9.09 0.15
N ILE A 184 -3.08 7.99 0.24
CA ILE A 184 -2.54 6.67 0.52
C ILE A 184 -2.12 6.05 -0.83
N VAL A 185 -0.81 6.01 -1.07
CA VAL A 185 -0.21 5.51 -2.32
C VAL A 185 -0.18 3.98 -2.36
N CYS A 186 0.01 3.36 -1.19
CA CYS A 186 -0.07 1.92 -1.01
C CYS A 186 -0.81 1.64 0.29
N GLU A 187 -1.71 0.65 0.29
CA GLU A 187 -2.52 0.26 1.44
C GLU A 187 -1.84 -0.81 2.30
N GLN A 188 -0.99 -1.66 1.73
CA GLN A 188 -0.32 -2.76 2.45
C GLN A 188 1.10 -2.99 1.93
N PRO A 189 2.15 -2.56 2.67
CA PRO A 189 2.09 -1.71 3.87
C PRO A 189 1.61 -0.28 3.54
N ALA A 190 1.07 0.46 4.52
CA ALA A 190 0.62 1.83 4.27
C ALA A 190 1.77 2.76 3.89
N TRP A 191 1.54 3.53 2.82
CA TRP A 191 2.40 4.64 2.40
C TRP A 191 1.56 5.89 2.18
N LEU A 192 1.92 6.97 2.88
CA LEU A 192 1.21 8.25 2.85
C LEU A 192 2.04 9.30 2.11
N LEU A 193 1.52 9.84 1.02
CA LEU A 193 2.07 11.03 0.37
C LEU A 193 1.43 12.28 1.01
N LEU A 194 2.25 13.14 1.59
CA LEU A 194 1.85 14.41 2.20
C LEU A 194 2.95 15.45 2.00
N ASN A 195 2.60 16.61 1.44
CA ASN A 195 3.52 17.74 1.21
C ASN A 195 4.84 17.25 0.57
N ASP A 196 4.72 16.60 -0.59
CA ASP A 196 5.85 16.13 -1.41
C ASP A 196 6.74 15.09 -0.72
N THR A 197 6.27 14.47 0.37
CA THR A 197 7.01 13.46 1.13
C THR A 197 6.21 12.17 1.25
N LEU A 198 6.82 11.05 0.87
CA LEU A 198 6.33 9.70 1.09
C LEU A 198 6.73 9.21 2.49
N TYR A 199 5.74 9.08 3.37
CA TYR A 199 5.88 8.55 4.72
C TYR A 199 5.54 7.06 4.75
N TYR A 200 6.39 6.30 5.44
CA TYR A 200 6.17 4.91 5.82
C TYR A 200 6.10 4.81 7.35
N PHE A 201 5.56 3.70 7.86
CA PHE A 201 5.25 3.54 9.29
C PHE A 201 6.11 2.48 9.95
N ARG A 202 6.31 2.61 11.28
CA ARG A 202 7.11 1.65 12.08
C ARG A 202 6.47 0.27 12.18
N HIS A 203 5.15 0.24 12.24
CA HIS A 203 4.34 -0.97 12.27
C HIS A 203 3.68 -1.14 10.90
N ASP A 204 3.27 -2.38 10.58
CA ASP A 204 2.53 -2.67 9.36
C ASP A 204 1.11 -2.12 9.48
N VAL A 205 0.96 -0.84 9.14
CA VAL A 205 -0.32 -0.13 9.16
C VAL A 205 -1.07 -0.49 7.89
N ASP A 206 -2.33 -0.91 8.05
CA ASP A 206 -3.26 -1.03 6.94
C ASP A 206 -3.76 0.38 6.54
N GLY A 207 -3.42 0.81 5.32
CA GLY A 207 -3.79 2.10 4.76
C GLY A 207 -5.29 2.33 4.67
N LYS A 208 -6.10 1.26 4.61
CA LYS A 208 -7.58 1.35 4.68
C LYS A 208 -8.06 1.94 6.00
N LYS A 209 -7.29 1.76 7.09
CA LYS A 209 -7.60 2.37 8.41
C LYS A 209 -7.33 3.88 8.42
N LEU A 210 -6.43 4.39 7.57
CA LEU A 210 -6.09 5.81 7.47
C LEU A 210 -6.95 6.57 6.47
N ARG A 211 -7.37 5.92 5.39
CA ARG A 211 -8.11 6.52 4.27
C ARG A 211 -9.32 7.37 4.68
N PRO A 212 -10.18 6.96 5.64
CA PRO A 212 -11.30 7.79 6.08
C PRO A 212 -10.86 9.13 6.70
N PHE A 213 -9.68 9.16 7.33
CA PHE A 213 -9.19 10.31 8.08
C PHE A 213 -8.47 11.34 7.21
N LEU A 214 -8.19 11.04 5.94
CA LEU A 214 -7.68 12.03 4.99
C LEU A 214 -8.67 13.20 4.84
N ASN A 215 -9.97 12.92 4.94
CA ASN A 215 -11.06 13.90 4.78
C ASN A 215 -12.05 13.93 5.95
N LYS A 216 -11.69 13.32 7.10
CA LYS A 216 -12.51 13.34 8.33
C LYS A 216 -11.61 13.50 9.54
N LYS A 217 -12.02 14.36 10.49
CA LYS A 217 -11.28 14.53 11.75
C LYS A 217 -11.34 13.30 12.65
N PHE A 218 -12.51 12.66 12.72
CA PHE A 218 -12.79 11.48 13.53
C PHE A 218 -13.97 10.70 12.95
N ILE A 219 -14.12 9.45 13.39
CA ILE A 219 -15.28 8.61 13.17
C ILE A 219 -16.09 8.57 14.47
N VAL A 220 -17.41 8.72 14.37
CA VAL A 220 -18.35 8.54 15.48
C VAL A 220 -18.83 7.10 15.48
N ILE A 221 -18.66 6.42 16.60
CA ILE A 221 -19.18 5.07 16.85
C ILE A 221 -20.41 5.22 17.75
N PRO A 222 -21.63 5.02 17.22
CA PRO A 222 -22.85 5.11 18.00
C PRO A 222 -22.93 4.04 19.09
N ARG A 223 -23.57 4.37 20.22
CA ARG A 223 -23.75 3.46 21.36
C ARG A 223 -24.34 2.11 20.98
N GLN A 224 -25.28 2.09 20.03
CA GLN A 224 -26.02 0.88 19.64
C GLN A 224 -25.13 -0.21 19.01
N VAL A 225 -24.03 0.20 18.36
CA VAL A 225 -23.12 -0.72 17.66
C VAL A 225 -21.76 -0.85 18.36
N GLU A 226 -21.57 -0.13 19.47
CA GLU A 226 -20.29 0.02 20.16
C GLU A 226 -19.69 -1.32 20.55
N ASP A 227 -20.43 -2.20 21.22
CA ASP A 227 -19.93 -3.49 21.71
C ASP A 227 -19.40 -4.35 20.56
N SER A 228 -20.18 -4.46 19.47
CA SER A 228 -19.76 -5.22 18.29
C SER A 228 -18.57 -4.59 17.56
N TYR A 229 -18.49 -3.26 17.53
CA TYR A 229 -17.36 -2.54 16.96
C TYR A 229 -16.09 -2.71 17.79
N PHE A 230 -16.21 -2.68 19.12
CA PHE A 230 -15.09 -2.85 20.03
C PHE A 230 -14.48 -4.23 19.90
N GLN A 231 -15.31 -5.27 19.83
CA GLN A 231 -14.84 -6.65 19.64
C GLN A 231 -14.19 -6.87 18.27
N ARG A 232 -14.80 -6.36 17.18
CA ARG A 232 -14.34 -6.65 15.82
C ARG A 232 -13.19 -5.77 15.35
N PHE A 233 -13.12 -4.52 15.82
CA PHE A 233 -12.18 -3.53 15.32
C PHE A 233 -11.21 -3.04 16.39
N VAL A 234 -11.71 -2.64 17.56
CA VAL A 234 -10.86 -2.00 18.58
C VAL A 234 -9.92 -3.01 19.22
N ALA A 235 -10.40 -4.20 19.59
CA ALA A 235 -9.57 -5.22 20.23
C ALA A 235 -8.37 -5.64 19.35
N PRO A 236 -8.54 -6.03 18.07
CA PRO A 236 -7.39 -6.32 17.20
C PRO A 236 -6.46 -5.11 16.97
N LEU A 237 -7.01 -3.89 16.99
CA LEU A 237 -6.23 -2.66 16.83
C LEU A 237 -5.32 -2.42 18.05
N VAL A 238 -5.84 -2.61 19.26
CA VAL A 238 -5.12 -2.46 20.53
C VAL A 238 -4.01 -3.52 20.66
N GLU A 239 -4.21 -4.71 20.11
CA GLU A 239 -3.17 -5.75 20.08
C GLU A 239 -2.00 -5.38 19.18
N SER A 240 -2.25 -4.62 18.11
CA SER A 240 -1.29 -4.38 17.03
C SER A 240 -0.63 -2.98 17.08
N PHE A 241 -1.24 -2.02 17.77
CA PHE A 241 -0.83 -0.62 17.76
C PHE A 241 -0.90 0.04 19.13
N ASP A 242 -0.15 1.12 19.28
CA ASP A 242 -0.33 2.02 20.42
C ASP A 242 -1.71 2.68 20.37
N VAL A 243 -2.42 2.61 21.50
CA VAL A 243 -3.77 3.16 21.64
C VAL A 243 -3.85 4.02 22.90
N HIS A 244 -4.47 5.18 22.76
CA HIS A 244 -4.84 6.05 23.86
C HIS A 244 -6.36 6.11 24.02
N ALA A 245 -6.87 5.49 25.08
CA ALA A 245 -8.30 5.46 25.40
C ALA A 245 -8.65 6.43 26.54
N ARG A 246 -9.78 7.12 26.39
CA ARG A 246 -10.43 7.91 27.45
C ARG A 246 -11.90 7.52 27.52
N GLY A 247 -12.38 7.21 28.72
CA GLY A 247 -13.78 6.79 28.96
C GLY A 247 -14.00 5.28 28.97
N PHE A 248 -12.93 4.49 28.86
CA PHE A 248 -12.89 3.05 29.20
C PHE A 248 -11.43 2.64 29.46
N ASP A 249 -11.26 1.52 30.17
CA ASP A 249 -9.94 0.97 30.49
C ASP A 249 -9.54 -0.09 29.46
N ILE A 250 -8.29 -0.07 29.04
CA ILE A 250 -7.66 -1.14 28.27
C ILE A 250 -6.86 -2.00 29.25
N ARG A 251 -7.25 -3.28 29.39
CA ARG A 251 -6.54 -4.26 30.21
C ARG A 251 -5.88 -5.29 29.31
N SER A 252 -4.55 -5.27 29.26
CA SER A 252 -3.77 -6.24 28.48
C SER A 252 -3.45 -7.45 29.34
N GLU A 253 -3.90 -8.63 28.91
CA GLU A 253 -3.55 -9.91 29.52
C GLU A 253 -2.52 -10.63 28.64
N ARG A 254 -1.48 -11.20 29.25
CA ARG A 254 -0.49 -12.02 28.55
C ARG A 254 -0.52 -13.42 29.13
N HIS A 255 -0.88 -14.39 28.31
CA HIS A 255 -0.89 -15.80 28.70
C HIS A 255 0.37 -16.49 28.18
N ALA A 256 1.06 -17.22 29.05
CA ALA A 256 2.16 -18.09 28.65
C ALA A 256 1.58 -19.40 28.10
N ALA A 257 1.39 -19.48 26.78
CA ALA A 257 0.99 -20.73 26.14
C ALA A 257 2.11 -21.77 26.30
N ARG A 258 1.75 -22.97 26.78
CA ARG A 258 2.65 -24.13 26.79
C ARG A 258 2.11 -25.17 25.82
N PRO A 259 2.86 -25.53 24.76
CA PRO A 259 2.42 -26.59 23.88
C PRO A 259 2.37 -27.90 24.68
N GLN A 260 1.22 -28.57 24.66
CA GLN A 260 1.09 -29.92 25.20
C GLN A 260 1.04 -30.90 24.04
N LEU A 261 2.00 -31.82 24.02
CA LEU A 261 2.04 -32.93 23.07
C LEU A 261 1.56 -34.17 23.79
N THR A 262 0.43 -34.72 23.36
CA THR A 262 -0.14 -35.96 23.89
C THR A 262 0.09 -37.06 22.88
N PHE A 263 0.75 -38.14 23.31
CA PHE A 263 0.80 -39.39 22.55
C PHE A 263 -0.28 -40.33 23.09
N SER A 264 -1.05 -40.95 22.20
CA SER A 264 -2.02 -41.98 22.57
C SER A 264 -1.88 -43.20 21.66
N ASP A 265 -1.62 -44.36 22.24
CA ASP A 265 -1.57 -45.65 21.53
C ASP A 265 -2.97 -46.29 21.38
N VAL A 266 -4.02 -45.59 21.81
CA VAL A 266 -5.41 -46.06 21.70
C VAL A 266 -5.99 -45.56 20.39
N PRO A 267 -6.45 -46.45 19.48
CA PRO A 267 -7.19 -46.03 18.30
C PRO A 267 -8.43 -45.26 18.76
N THR A 268 -8.63 -44.06 18.21
CA THR A 268 -9.78 -43.21 18.49
C THR A 268 -11.05 -44.03 18.33
N ALA A 269 -11.80 -44.26 19.43
CA ALA A 269 -13.06 -44.96 19.37
C ALA A 269 -13.99 -44.21 18.41
N VAL A 270 -14.34 -44.86 17.30
CA VAL A 270 -15.38 -44.39 16.39
C VAL A 270 -16.68 -44.39 17.18
N VAL A 271 -17.24 -43.21 17.40
CA VAL A 271 -18.59 -43.07 17.93
C VAL A 271 -19.52 -43.63 16.85
N VAL A 272 -20.00 -44.86 17.05
CA VAL A 272 -21.08 -45.43 16.25
C VAL A 272 -22.35 -44.69 16.68
N ALA A 273 -22.93 -43.91 15.78
CA ALA A 273 -24.27 -43.40 15.96
C ALA A 273 -25.21 -44.60 16.07
N ASP A 274 -25.91 -44.70 17.20
CA ASP A 274 -26.90 -45.75 17.45
C ASP A 274 -28.09 -45.51 16.50
N GLU A 275 -28.06 -46.17 15.34
CA GLU A 275 -29.26 -46.40 14.54
C GLU A 275 -30.05 -47.55 15.19
N ASP A 276 -31.23 -47.16 15.69
CA ASP A 276 -32.42 -47.96 15.97
C ASP A 276 -32.38 -49.03 17.06
N ARG A 277 -33.21 -48.80 18.09
CA ARG A 277 -34.26 -49.77 18.47
C ARG A 277 -35.48 -49.16 19.18
N ARG A 278 -36.55 -49.10 18.36
CA ARG A 278 -38.00 -49.17 18.66
C ARG A 278 -38.79 -47.88 18.81
#